data_AF-A0A7S1HVU7-F1
#
_entry.id   AF-A0A7S1HVU7-F1
#
_cell.length_a   1.000
_cell.length_b   1.000
_cell.length_c   1.000
_cell.angle_alpha   90.00
_cell.angle_beta   90.00
_cell.angle_gamma   90.00
#
_symmetry.space_group_name_H-M   'P 1'
#
loop_
_entity.id
_entity.type
_entity.pdbx_description
1 polymer ?
#
loop_
_entity_poly.entity_id
_entity_poly.type
_entity_poly.pdbx_seq_one_letter_code
_entity_poly.pdbx_strand_id
1 'polypeptide(L)'
;TPERLSVGAQGTLINIELSHLATEILKAGDMHKKGQPYKATPLCNTAASLYFSACYDGRARLGACVTVSQSPQHGFESWFSLKFAQQLAACRVPLRQVTPVPMAQALPAATRAAEEAELAFAASNPDPQGARAWRGRALPGGGRFHTAP
;
A
#
# COMPACT_ATOMS: atom_id res chain seq x y z
N THR A 1 4.94 -21.34 -7.92
CA THR A 1 4.97 -20.90 -6.51
C THR A 1 6.30 -20.21 -6.23
N PRO A 2 6.35 -19.21 -5.33
CA PRO A 2 7.57 -18.47 -4.96
C PRO A 2 8.72 -19.37 -4.49
N GLU A 3 8.42 -20.61 -4.10
CA GLU A 3 9.35 -21.68 -3.73
C GLU A 3 10.34 -22.13 -4.84
N ARG A 4 10.17 -21.66 -6.10
CA ARG A 4 11.05 -22.03 -7.22
C ARG A 4 12.10 -20.97 -7.60
N LEU A 5 12.14 -19.83 -6.92
CA LEU A 5 13.12 -18.79 -7.19
C LEU A 5 14.34 -18.97 -6.30
N SER A 6 15.54 -18.91 -6.89
CA SER A 6 16.78 -18.94 -6.11
C SER A 6 16.83 -17.75 -5.14
N VAL A 7 17.51 -17.92 -4.01
CA VAL A 7 17.70 -16.85 -3.02
C VAL A 7 18.30 -15.60 -3.66
N GLY A 8 19.24 -15.76 -4.59
CA GLY A 8 19.83 -14.65 -5.36
C GLY A 8 18.81 -13.91 -6.24
N ALA A 9 17.91 -14.64 -6.91
CA ALA A 9 16.85 -14.05 -7.71
C ALA A 9 15.83 -13.28 -6.84
N GLN A 10 15.48 -13.83 -5.67
CA GLN A 10 14.62 -13.15 -4.70
C GLN A 10 15.26 -11.86 -4.19
N GLY A 11 16.54 -11.90 -3.81
CA GLY A 11 17.29 -10.72 -3.37
C GLY A 11 17.39 -9.65 -4.46
N THR A 12 17.57 -10.07 -5.71
CA THR A 12 17.61 -9.14 -6.85
C THR A 12 16.26 -8.45 -7.07
N LEU A 13 15.16 -9.20 -7.00
CA LEU A 13 13.81 -8.63 -7.11
C LEU A 13 13.52 -7.61 -6.02
N ILE A 14 13.86 -7.94 -4.77
CA ILE A 14 13.70 -7.04 -3.62
C ILE A 14 14.50 -5.74 -3.83
N ASN A 15 15.75 -5.85 -4.26
CA ASN A 15 16.60 -4.67 -4.47
C ASN A 15 16.11 -3.79 -5.62
N ILE A 16 15.62 -4.39 -6.71
CA ILE A 16 14.99 -3.65 -7.81
C ILE A 16 13.75 -2.91 -7.31
N GLU A 17 12.91 -3.59 -6.53
CA GLU A 17 11.67 -3.03 -5.99
C GLU A 17 11.93 -1.84 -5.06
N LEU A 18 12.86 -2.00 -4.11
CA LEU A 18 13.23 -0.94 -3.18
C LEU A 18 13.86 0.27 -3.90
N SER A 19 14.71 0.02 -4.91
CA SER A 19 15.31 1.08 -5.72
C SER A 19 14.27 1.84 -6.55
N HIS A 20 13.25 1.12 -7.05
CA HIS A 20 12.13 1.73 -7.74
C HIS A 20 11.32 2.63 -6.80
N LEU A 21 10.97 2.15 -5.61
CA LEU A 21 10.27 2.96 -4.60
C LEU A 21 11.07 4.22 -4.23
N ALA A 22 12.38 4.11 -4.03
CA ALA A 22 13.26 5.25 -3.77
C ALA A 22 13.19 6.31 -4.89
N THR A 23 13.16 5.84 -6.14
CA THR A 23 13.06 6.71 -7.32
C THR A 23 11.70 7.40 -7.40
N GLU A 24 10.61 6.69 -7.13
CA GLU A 24 9.26 7.27 -7.13
C GLU A 24 9.07 8.29 -6.00
N ILE A 25 9.70 8.11 -4.84
CA ILE A 25 9.72 9.10 -3.75
C ILE A 25 10.36 10.42 -4.22
N LEU A 26 11.54 10.33 -4.86
CA LEU A 26 12.23 11.51 -5.39
C LEU A 26 11.40 12.19 -6.48
N LYS A 27 10.87 11.40 -7.41
CA LYS A 27 10.00 11.86 -8.48
C LYS A 27 8.77 12.60 -7.92
N ALA A 28 8.11 12.04 -6.90
CA ALA A 28 6.96 12.67 -6.27
C ALA A 28 7.31 14.04 -5.66
N GLY A 29 8.43 14.11 -4.94
CA GLY A 29 8.94 15.38 -4.41
C GLY A 29 9.26 16.40 -5.50
N ASP A 30 9.90 15.99 -6.59
CA ASP A 30 10.25 16.89 -7.69
C ASP A 30 9.06 17.35 -8.51
N MET A 31 8.08 16.47 -8.76
CA MET A 31 6.82 16.84 -9.39
C MET A 31 6.07 17.86 -8.54
N HIS A 32 6.05 17.67 -7.22
CA HIS A 32 5.46 18.66 -6.32
C HIS A 32 6.17 20.02 -6.38
N LYS A 33 7.51 20.05 -6.32
CA LYS A 33 8.29 21.30 -6.46
C LYS A 33 7.97 22.03 -7.77
N LYS A 34 7.69 21.29 -8.85
CA LYS A 34 7.31 21.82 -10.16
C LYS A 34 5.82 22.20 -10.27
N GLY A 35 5.03 22.00 -9.21
CA GLY A 35 3.59 22.21 -9.22
C GLY A 35 2.82 21.22 -10.10
N GLN A 36 3.43 20.08 -10.44
CA GLN A 36 2.83 19.07 -11.30
C GLN A 36 2.29 17.88 -10.48
N PRO A 37 1.19 17.25 -10.91
CA PRO A 37 0.69 16.06 -10.24
C PRO A 37 1.63 14.89 -10.46
N TYR A 38 1.98 14.21 -9.37
CA TYR A 38 2.73 12.96 -9.46
C TYR A 38 1.87 11.84 -10.04
N LYS A 39 2.49 10.99 -10.88
CA LYS A 39 1.91 9.75 -11.42
C LYS A 39 2.96 8.65 -11.32
N ALA A 40 2.58 7.51 -10.75
CA ALA A 40 3.45 6.37 -10.61
C ALA A 40 3.95 5.87 -11.98
N THR A 41 5.24 5.53 -12.08
CA THR A 41 5.79 4.93 -13.30
C THR A 41 5.24 3.50 -13.49
N PRO A 42 4.88 3.08 -14.72
CA PRO A 42 4.33 1.74 -14.97
C PRO A 42 5.37 0.60 -15.00
N LEU A 43 6.67 0.91 -14.91
CA LEU A 43 7.76 -0.07 -15.08
C LEU A 43 8.15 -0.76 -13.76
N CYS A 44 8.38 -2.08 -13.84
CA CYS A 44 8.79 -2.94 -12.71
C CYS A 44 7.77 -3.02 -11.56
N ASN A 45 6.49 -3.00 -11.93
CA ASN A 45 5.38 -2.89 -10.99
C ASN A 45 4.97 -4.23 -10.40
N THR A 46 5.60 -4.61 -9.30
CA THR A 46 4.96 -5.54 -8.36
C THR A 46 3.68 -4.89 -7.81
N ALA A 47 2.75 -5.71 -7.31
CA ALA A 47 1.54 -5.20 -6.66
C ALA A 47 1.89 -4.28 -5.45
N ALA A 48 2.96 -4.60 -4.73
CA ALA A 48 3.44 -3.79 -3.62
C ALA A 48 4.01 -2.44 -4.10
N SER A 49 4.82 -2.42 -5.17
CA SER A 49 5.32 -1.17 -5.75
C SER A 49 4.20 -0.23 -6.19
N LEU A 50 3.18 -0.77 -6.88
CA LEU A 50 2.01 0.01 -7.27
C LEU A 50 1.28 0.61 -6.07
N TYR A 51 1.08 -0.20 -5.04
CA TYR A 51 0.39 0.22 -3.83
C TYR A 51 1.14 1.35 -3.12
N PHE A 52 2.44 1.16 -2.86
CA PHE A 52 3.25 2.18 -2.17
C PHE A 52 3.44 3.44 -3.03
N SER A 53 3.65 3.29 -4.34
CA SER A 53 3.76 4.40 -5.26
C SER A 53 2.49 5.24 -5.30
N ALA A 54 1.30 4.64 -5.16
CA ALA A 54 0.04 5.37 -5.08
C ALA A 54 -0.08 6.23 -3.82
N CYS A 55 0.69 5.96 -2.76
CA CYS A 55 0.68 6.77 -1.54
C CYS A 55 1.49 8.06 -1.66
N TYR A 56 2.40 8.16 -2.64
CA TYR A 56 3.25 9.34 -2.84
C TYR A 56 2.52 10.53 -3.49
N ASP A 57 1.21 10.42 -3.78
CA ASP A 57 0.40 11.50 -4.34
C ASP A 57 -0.23 12.43 -3.29
N GLY A 58 0.04 12.19 -2.00
CA GLY A 58 -0.48 12.98 -0.89
C GLY A 58 -1.78 12.45 -0.28
N ARG A 59 -2.30 11.29 -0.70
CA ARG A 59 -3.48 10.65 -0.06
C ARG A 59 -3.18 10.06 1.32
N ALA A 60 -1.91 9.83 1.66
CA ALA A 60 -1.51 9.24 2.92
C ALA A 60 -0.41 10.06 3.59
N ARG A 61 -0.36 9.99 4.93
CA ARG A 61 0.82 10.39 5.70
C ARG A 61 1.77 9.21 5.75
N LEU A 62 3.01 9.43 5.33
CA LEU A 62 4.01 8.38 5.24
C LEU A 62 5.04 8.53 6.35
N GLY A 63 5.42 7.39 6.94
CA GLY A 63 6.51 7.26 7.88
C GLY A 63 7.22 5.94 7.63
N ALA A 64 8.53 5.91 7.86
CA ALA A 64 9.34 4.71 7.75
C ALA A 64 9.96 4.36 9.11
N CYS A 65 9.87 3.09 9.47
CA CYS A 65 10.69 2.49 10.51
C CYS A 65 11.79 1.68 9.80
N VAL A 66 13.05 2.05 10.03
CA VAL A 66 14.18 1.35 9.41
C VAL A 66 14.84 0.45 10.43
N THR A 67 14.89 -0.84 10.11
CA THR A 67 15.67 -1.84 10.86
C THR A 67 17.06 -1.93 10.26
N VAL A 68 18.10 -1.70 11.07
CA VAL A 68 19.50 -1.75 10.64
C VAL A 68 20.25 -2.86 11.37
N SER A 69 21.15 -3.53 10.66
CA SER A 69 22.10 -4.47 11.27
C SER A 69 23.36 -3.72 11.69
N GLN A 70 23.92 -4.08 12.85
CA GLN A 70 25.21 -3.57 13.33
C GLN A 70 26.41 -4.35 12.79
N SER A 71 26.18 -5.42 12.02
CA SER A 71 27.25 -6.23 11.45
C SER A 71 27.92 -5.52 10.26
N PRO A 72 29.27 -5.49 10.20
CA PRO A 72 30.00 -4.87 9.08
C PRO A 72 29.70 -5.51 7.73
N GLN A 73 29.36 -6.81 7.70
CA GLN A 73 29.03 -7.54 6.48
C GLN A 73 27.77 -7.01 5.79
N HIS A 74 26.90 -6.29 6.52
CA HIS A 74 25.64 -5.73 6.00
C HIS A 74 25.69 -4.20 5.86
N GLY A 75 26.89 -3.62 5.76
CA GLY A 75 27.08 -2.18 5.71
C GLY A 75 26.37 -1.51 4.54
N PHE A 76 26.33 -2.16 3.38
CA PHE A 76 25.66 -1.62 2.18
C PHE A 76 24.14 -1.56 2.35
N GLU A 77 23.52 -2.63 2.85
CA GLU A 77 22.07 -2.70 3.09
C GLU A 77 21.63 -1.71 4.17
N SER A 78 22.40 -1.60 5.25
CA SER A 78 22.17 -0.61 6.31
C SER A 78 22.28 0.82 5.76
N TRP A 79 23.32 1.13 4.97
CA TRP A 79 23.47 2.44 4.33
C TRP A 79 22.33 2.77 3.38
N PHE A 80 21.96 1.83 2.50
CA PHE A 80 20.87 2.01 1.55
C PHE A 80 19.55 2.28 2.26
N SER A 81 19.24 1.52 3.31
CA SER A 81 18.00 1.68 4.08
C SER A 81 17.91 3.05 4.77
N LEU A 82 19.04 3.56 5.29
CA LEU A 82 19.11 4.91 5.84
C LEU A 82 18.94 5.98 4.76
N LYS A 83 19.51 5.78 3.56
CA LYS A 83 19.32 6.71 2.43
C LYS A 83 17.88 6.73 1.94
N PHE A 84 17.24 5.58 1.86
CA PHE A 84 15.83 5.48 1.54
C PHE A 84 14.97 6.29 2.53
N ALA A 85 15.17 6.11 3.84
CA ALA A 85 14.43 6.86 4.84
C ALA A 85 14.74 8.36 4.83
N GLN A 86 16.00 8.75 4.55
CA GLN A 86 16.37 10.14 4.36
C GLN A 86 15.58 10.77 3.20
N GLN A 87 15.47 10.07 2.07
CA GLN A 87 14.70 10.54 0.91
C GLN A 87 13.21 10.63 1.22
N LEU A 88 12.65 9.62 1.89
CA LEU A 88 11.23 9.64 2.29
C LEU A 88 10.93 10.81 3.24
N ALA A 89 11.78 11.05 4.23
CA ALA A 89 11.62 12.15 5.17
C ALA A 89 11.74 13.54 4.50
N ALA A 90 12.56 13.63 3.45
CA ALA A 90 12.69 14.84 2.64
C ALA A 90 11.54 15.04 1.63
N CYS A 91 10.79 13.97 1.33
CA CYS A 91 9.67 14.02 0.40
C CYS A 91 8.53 14.85 0.99
N ARG A 92 8.28 16.01 0.39
CA ARG A 92 7.17 16.89 0.74
C ARG A 92 6.17 16.81 -0.39
N VAL A 93 5.02 16.20 -0.13
CA VAL A 93 3.88 16.16 -1.03
C VAL A 93 2.66 16.72 -0.29
N PRO A 94 1.77 17.46 -0.98
CA PRO A 94 0.66 18.14 -0.33
C PRO A 94 -0.34 17.08 0.10
N LEU A 95 -0.67 17.07 1.39
CA LEU A 95 -1.67 16.13 1.91
C LEU A 95 -3.04 16.51 1.37
N ARG A 96 -3.70 15.58 0.69
CA ARG A 96 -5.08 15.74 0.24
C ARG A 96 -5.96 15.83 1.47
N GLN A 97 -6.67 16.95 1.62
CA GLN A 97 -7.71 17.05 2.63
C GLN A 97 -8.92 16.23 2.18
N VAL A 98 -9.37 15.34 3.06
CA VAL A 98 -10.58 14.55 2.86
C VAL A 98 -11.67 15.18 3.72
N THR A 99 -12.75 15.62 3.08
CA THR A 99 -13.92 16.12 3.80
C THR A 99 -14.57 14.93 4.53
N PRO A 100 -14.73 14.98 5.86
CA PRO A 100 -15.38 13.89 6.57
C PRO A 100 -16.83 13.77 6.11
N VAL A 101 -17.24 12.55 5.77
CA VAL A 101 -18.63 12.23 5.44
C VAL A 101 -19.31 11.74 6.72
N PRO A 102 -20.49 12.28 7.10
CA PRO A 102 -21.24 11.78 8.25
C PRO A 102 -21.56 10.28 8.10
N MET A 103 -21.39 9.51 9.19
CA MET A 103 -21.58 8.05 9.17
C MET A 103 -22.95 7.63 8.63
N ALA A 104 -24.00 8.38 8.97
CA ALA A 104 -25.37 8.13 8.49
C ALA A 104 -25.49 8.18 6.96
N GLN A 105 -24.64 8.94 6.27
CA GLN A 105 -24.59 9.02 4.81
C GLN A 105 -23.62 7.99 4.21
N ALA A 106 -22.56 7.66 4.94
CA ALA A 106 -21.54 6.70 4.49
C ALA A 106 -22.08 5.25 4.48
N LEU A 107 -22.89 4.86 5.47
CA LEU A 107 -23.39 3.49 5.61
C LEU A 107 -24.20 3.00 4.41
N PRO A 108 -25.23 3.73 3.90
CA PRO A 108 -26.01 3.27 2.75
C PRO A 108 -25.17 3.15 1.46
N ALA A 109 -24.18 4.03 1.29
CA ALA A 109 -23.29 3.97 0.15
C ALA A 109 -22.36 2.75 0.23
N ALA A 110 -21.83 2.45 1.43
CA ALA A 110 -20.99 1.30 1.67
C ALA A 110 -21.73 -0.03 1.49
N THR A 111 -22.98 -0.15 1.96
CA THR A 111 -23.80 -1.35 1.76
C THR A 111 -24.08 -1.60 0.28
N ARG A 112 -24.47 -0.57 -0.47
CA ARG A 112 -24.70 -0.69 -1.92
C ARG A 112 -23.42 -1.08 -2.67
N ALA A 113 -22.29 -0.47 -2.34
CA ALA A 113 -21.01 -0.84 -2.95
C ALA A 113 -20.61 -2.29 -2.63
N ALA A 114 -20.90 -2.78 -1.43
CA ALA A 114 -20.67 -4.17 -1.06
C ALA A 114 -21.58 -5.14 -1.85
N GLU A 115 -22.86 -4.80 -2.05
CA GLU A 115 -23.79 -5.58 -2.86
C GLU A 115 -23.37 -5.62 -4.33
N GLU A 116 -22.98 -4.47 -4.91
CA GLU A 116 -22.48 -4.37 -6.29
C GLU A 116 -21.20 -5.20 -6.48
N ALA A 117 -20.26 -5.12 -5.53
CA ALA A 117 -19.03 -5.89 -5.56
C ALA A 117 -19.31 -7.41 -5.46
N GLU A 118 -20.30 -7.80 -4.66
CA GLU A 118 -20.70 -9.20 -4.54
C GLU A 118 -21.34 -9.72 -5.83
N LEU A 119 -22.22 -8.94 -6.46
CA LEU A 119 -22.81 -9.29 -7.76
C LEU A 119 -21.74 -9.40 -8.86
N ALA A 120 -20.80 -8.45 -8.91
CA ALA A 120 -19.70 -8.47 -9.87
C ALA A 120 -18.77 -9.68 -9.64
N PHE A 121 -18.50 -10.04 -8.38
CA PHE A 121 -17.73 -11.23 -8.04
C PHE A 121 -18.47 -12.52 -8.44
N ALA A 122 -19.77 -12.62 -8.15
CA ALA A 122 -20.58 -13.77 -8.54
C ALA A 122 -20.66 -13.94 -10.07
N ALA A 123 -20.69 -12.84 -10.82
CA ALA A 123 -20.70 -12.87 -12.29
C ALA A 123 -19.35 -13.22 -12.92
N SER A 124 -18.24 -12.92 -12.23
CA SER A 124 -16.88 -13.14 -12.76
C SER A 124 -16.23 -14.44 -12.28
N ASN A 125 -16.83 -15.15 -11.32
CA ASN A 125 -16.26 -16.35 -10.74
C ASN A 125 -16.93 -17.63 -11.28
N PRO A 126 -16.19 -18.56 -11.93
CA PRO A 126 -16.75 -19.79 -12.50
C PRO A 126 -17.17 -20.84 -11.45
N ASP A 127 -16.80 -20.69 -10.18
CA ASP A 127 -17.25 -21.54 -9.07
C ASP A 127 -18.04 -20.74 -8.01
N PRO A 128 -19.38 -20.79 -8.02
CA PRO A 128 -20.23 -20.03 -7.11
C PRO A 128 -20.18 -20.54 -5.65
N GLN A 129 -19.58 -21.70 -5.37
CA GLN A 129 -19.50 -22.25 -4.00
C GLN A 129 -18.42 -21.57 -3.16
N GLY A 130 -17.32 -21.10 -3.77
CA GLY A 130 -16.25 -20.35 -3.07
C GLY A 130 -16.68 -18.98 -2.55
N ALA A 131 -17.67 -18.34 -3.19
CA ALA A 131 -18.20 -17.03 -2.79
C ALA A 131 -18.96 -17.09 -1.45
N ARG A 132 -19.74 -18.16 -1.21
CA ARG A 132 -20.49 -18.34 0.05
C ARG A 132 -19.59 -18.63 1.25
N ALA A 133 -18.42 -19.22 1.04
CA ALA A 133 -17.48 -19.54 2.12
C ALA A 133 -16.90 -18.29 2.82
N TRP A 134 -16.81 -17.15 2.11
CA TRP A 134 -16.34 -15.89 2.68
C TRP A 134 -17.35 -15.21 3.60
N ARG A 135 -18.65 -15.38 3.37
CA ARG A 135 -19.70 -14.87 4.28
C ARG A 135 -19.61 -15.47 5.69
N GLY A 136 -19.10 -16.71 5.83
CA GLY A 136 -18.98 -17.39 7.12
C GLY A 136 -17.73 -17.02 7.94
N ARG A 137 -16.74 -16.35 7.34
CA ARG A 137 -15.47 -15.96 8.01
C ARG A 137 -15.34 -14.46 8.31
N ALA A 138 -16.20 -13.63 7.76
CA ALA A 138 -16.28 -12.22 8.12
C ALA A 138 -16.95 -12.06 9.49
N LEU A 139 -16.14 -12.21 10.54
CA LEU A 139 -16.38 -11.88 11.95
C LEU A 139 -17.56 -12.60 12.64
N PRO A 140 -17.33 -13.69 13.40
CA PRO A 140 -18.25 -14.09 14.46
C PRO A 140 -18.08 -13.10 15.62
N GLY A 141 -18.74 -11.94 15.52
CA GLY A 141 -18.54 -10.90 16.49
C GLY A 141 -19.26 -9.61 16.16
N GLY A 142 -20.59 -9.63 16.22
CA GLY A 142 -21.36 -8.46 16.62
C GLY A 142 -20.96 -8.10 18.06
N GLY A 143 -19.76 -7.52 18.22
CA GLY A 143 -19.31 -6.94 19.47
C GLY A 143 -20.19 -5.74 19.75
N ARG A 144 -21.11 -5.89 20.71
CA ARG A 144 -21.70 -4.76 21.41
C ARG A 144 -20.54 -3.89 21.87
N PHE A 145 -20.40 -2.69 21.31
CA PHE A 145 -19.58 -1.66 21.93
C PHE A 145 -20.19 -1.38 23.29
N HIS A 146 -19.60 -1.94 24.35
CA HIS A 146 -19.79 -1.43 25.69
C HIS A 146 -19.21 -0.03 25.70
N THR A 147 -20.09 0.98 25.62
CA THR A 147 -19.80 2.29 26.19
C THR A 147 -19.70 2.07 27.69
N ALA A 148 -18.47 1.90 28.18
CA ALA A 148 -18.18 1.98 29.61
C ALA A 148 -18.29 3.46 30.07
N PRO A 149 -18.68 3.69 31.33
CA PRO A 149 -19.21 4.96 31.84
C PRO A 149 -18.19 6.11 31.89
#